data_AF-A0A2I4CCQ4-F1
#
_entry.id   AF-A0A2I4CCQ4-F1
#
_cell.length_a   1.000
_cell.length_b   1.000
_cell.length_c   1.000
_cell.angle_alpha   90.00
_cell.angle_beta   90.00
_cell.angle_gamma   90.00
#
_symmetry.space_group_name_H-M   'P 1'
#
loop_
_entity.id
_entity.type
_entity.pdbx_description
1 polymer ?
#
loop_
_entity_poly.entity_id
_entity_poly.type
_entity_poly.pdbx_seq_one_letter_code
_entity_poly.pdbx_strand_id
1 'polypeptide(L)'
;MKEAMPVLTAGAGLHETLALLTSQLRPDANHKEDMVFLKDVFSERSLAYLMKIHEKLRQYERQSPAPILHSASSLAEDVAEELQGGPMSTEEKELLHLLTSPHLRAVLSVHDTVAQKNFDPVLPPLPDDFEDELDEESVKIVRLVKNKEPLGATIRRDEATGVVIVARIMRGGAADRSGLVHVGDELREVNGVSVIQKRPDEISQLLSQSQGSITLKIIPAIKEEDRLKDSKVYMRALFDYTPLDDKATPCQEAGLPFKRGDILQVVTQDDPTWWQAKRVGDSNLRAGLVPSKQFQERRLAYRMKMGTLPNPKSPKKPASEEGCDREDCDCEGYFNGQYIAGLRRSFRLSRKDRRGSSGEGSESGDQEFLTYEEVTRFQQRPNERPRLVVLIGSLGARINELKQRVIAENPHRYAVAVPRKAPF
;
A
#
# COMPACT_ATOMS: atom_id res chain seq x y z
N MET A 1 -16.65 43.13 14.43
CA MET A 1 -15.90 43.83 13.37
C MET A 1 -15.63 42.83 12.27
N LYS A 2 -16.21 43.01 11.08
CA LYS A 2 -15.84 42.23 9.89
C LYS A 2 -14.57 42.87 9.35
N GLU A 3 -13.42 42.26 9.57
CA GLU A 3 -12.19 42.66 8.89
C GLU A 3 -12.36 42.39 7.39
N ALA A 4 -12.21 43.44 6.60
CA ALA A 4 -12.26 43.39 5.15
C ALA A 4 -11.08 42.54 4.63
N MET A 5 -11.37 41.63 3.70
CA MET A 5 -10.34 40.90 2.97
C MET A 5 -9.50 41.88 2.15
N PRO A 6 -8.16 41.81 2.18
CA PRO A 6 -7.35 42.59 1.25
C PRO A 6 -7.63 42.10 -0.16
N VAL A 7 -8.10 43.00 -1.02
CA VAL A 7 -8.31 42.76 -2.44
C VAL A 7 -6.95 42.43 -3.05
N LEU A 8 -6.81 41.19 -3.53
CA LEU A 8 -5.67 40.77 -4.34
C LEU A 8 -5.60 41.70 -5.56
N THR A 9 -4.58 42.55 -5.60
CA THR A 9 -4.30 43.39 -6.76
C THR A 9 -3.76 42.50 -7.87
N ALA A 10 -4.26 42.67 -9.10
CA ALA A 10 -3.97 41.82 -10.27
C ALA A 10 -2.49 41.79 -10.71
N GLY A 11 -1.57 42.38 -9.93
CA GLY A 11 -0.13 42.41 -10.17
C GLY A 11 0.73 41.75 -9.09
N ALA A 12 0.14 41.17 -8.03
CA ALA A 12 0.91 40.48 -7.00
C ALA A 12 1.52 39.19 -7.57
N GLY A 13 2.85 39.07 -7.51
CA GLY A 13 3.58 37.86 -7.94
C GLY A 13 3.17 36.64 -7.11
N LEU A 14 3.30 35.44 -7.67
CA LEU A 14 2.85 34.19 -7.03
C LEU A 14 3.46 34.01 -5.62
N HIS A 15 4.69 34.51 -5.44
CA HIS A 15 5.41 34.53 -4.16
C HIS A 15 4.72 35.40 -3.10
N GLU A 16 4.21 36.57 -3.48
CA GLU A 16 3.51 37.49 -2.58
C GLU A 16 2.13 36.95 -2.23
N THR A 17 1.42 36.34 -3.19
CA THR A 17 0.14 35.68 -2.96
C THR A 17 0.27 34.51 -1.98
N LEU A 18 1.30 33.66 -2.14
CA LEU A 18 1.54 32.54 -1.23
C LEU A 18 2.02 32.99 0.16
N ALA A 19 2.83 34.05 0.25
CA ALA A 19 3.21 34.63 1.54
C ALA A 19 2.01 35.21 2.31
N LEU A 20 1.07 35.85 1.59
CA LEU A 20 -0.21 36.32 2.13
C LEU A 20 -1.13 35.18 2.55
N LEU A 21 -1.21 34.11 1.75
CA LEU A 21 -1.97 32.91 2.11
C LEU A 21 -1.39 32.25 3.38
N THR A 22 -0.07 32.12 3.46
CA THR A 22 0.63 31.54 4.61
C THR A 22 0.40 32.36 5.89
N SER A 23 0.30 33.69 5.79
CA SER A 23 0.01 34.55 6.95
C SER A 23 -1.47 34.52 7.38
N GLN A 24 -2.37 34.11 6.48
CA GLN A 24 -3.82 33.98 6.74
C GLN A 24 -4.25 32.60 7.22
N LEU A 25 -3.34 31.61 7.24
CA LEU A 25 -3.56 30.28 7.80
C LEU A 25 -3.78 30.37 9.33
N ARG A 26 -5.05 30.52 9.76
CA ARG A 26 -5.42 30.61 11.18
C ARG A 26 -5.36 29.23 11.87
N PRO A 27 -4.90 29.16 13.13
CA PRO A 27 -4.81 27.90 13.89
C PRO A 27 -6.16 27.31 14.34
N ASP A 28 -7.29 27.95 14.01
CA ASP A 28 -8.63 27.58 14.49
C ASP A 28 -9.39 26.59 13.58
N ALA A 29 -8.75 26.04 12.54
CA ALA A 29 -9.34 24.98 11.72
C ALA A 29 -9.19 23.60 12.39
N ASN A 30 -10.21 22.74 12.24
CA ASN A 30 -10.29 21.37 12.77
C ASN A 30 -9.18 20.40 12.29
N HIS A 31 -8.21 20.90 11.54
CA HIS A 31 -7.13 20.17 10.86
C HIS A 31 -5.76 20.75 11.26
N LYS A 32 -5.46 20.79 12.57
CA LYS A 32 -4.21 21.37 13.09
C LYS A 32 -2.95 20.74 12.47
N GLU A 33 -2.98 19.45 12.18
CA GLU A 33 -1.85 18.72 11.59
C GLU A 33 -1.62 19.13 10.12
N ASP A 34 -2.69 19.22 9.32
CA ASP A 34 -2.62 19.64 7.90
C ASP A 34 -2.16 21.11 7.79
N MET A 35 -2.55 21.95 8.75
CA MET A 35 -2.15 23.36 8.82
C MET A 35 -0.67 23.54 9.21
N VAL A 36 -0.16 22.70 10.11
CA VAL A 36 1.27 22.65 10.45
C VAL A 36 2.07 22.16 9.26
N PHE A 37 1.62 21.09 8.60
CA PHE A 37 2.24 20.57 7.39
C PHE A 37 2.31 21.63 6.27
N LEU A 38 1.21 22.30 5.96
CA LEU A 38 1.18 23.36 4.95
C LEU A 38 2.11 24.52 5.33
N LYS A 39 2.15 24.91 6.61
CA LYS A 39 3.08 25.93 7.09
C LYS A 39 4.53 25.49 6.91
N ASP A 40 4.86 24.23 7.18
CA ASP A 40 6.21 23.69 7.02
C ASP A 40 6.62 23.64 5.53
N VAL A 41 5.72 23.21 4.65
CA VAL A 41 5.93 23.21 3.19
C VAL A 41 6.12 24.62 2.65
N PHE A 42 5.25 25.57 3.02
CA PHE A 42 5.37 26.96 2.56
C PHE A 42 6.56 27.71 3.19
N SER A 43 7.08 27.24 4.32
CA SER A 43 8.27 27.80 4.97
C SER A 43 9.57 27.17 4.46
N GLU A 44 9.49 26.18 3.57
CA GLU A 44 10.66 25.50 3.03
C GLU A 44 11.47 26.47 2.14
N ARG A 45 12.79 26.56 2.41
CA ARG A 45 13.66 27.49 1.67
C ARG A 45 13.75 27.17 0.18
N SER A 46 13.71 25.88 -0.16
CA SER A 46 13.73 25.39 -1.54
C SER A 46 12.56 25.96 -2.36
N LEU A 47 11.34 25.90 -1.81
CA LEU A 47 10.14 26.46 -2.41
C LEU A 47 10.25 27.98 -2.55
N ALA A 48 10.73 28.69 -1.52
CA ALA A 48 10.94 30.13 -1.60
C ALA A 48 11.92 30.54 -2.72
N TYR A 49 13.00 29.79 -2.92
CA TYR A 49 13.93 30.03 -4.04
C TYR A 49 13.30 29.71 -5.39
N LEU A 50 12.60 28.59 -5.53
CA LEU A 50 11.91 28.21 -6.76
C LEU A 50 10.90 29.27 -7.19
N MET A 51 10.16 29.81 -6.22
CA MET A 51 9.19 30.88 -6.44
C MET A 51 9.85 32.19 -6.89
N LYS A 52 11.00 32.56 -6.31
CA LYS A 52 11.78 33.72 -6.78
C LYS A 52 12.33 33.53 -8.18
N ILE A 53 12.75 32.32 -8.54
CA ILE A 53 13.22 31.98 -9.89
C ILE A 53 12.05 32.09 -10.88
N HIS A 54 10.89 31.52 -10.55
CA HIS A 54 9.69 31.63 -11.37
C HIS A 54 9.29 33.08 -11.64
N GLU A 55 9.29 33.93 -10.61
CA GLU A 55 8.97 35.36 -10.76
C GLU A 55 9.99 36.07 -11.66
N LYS A 56 11.28 35.74 -11.53
CA LYS A 56 12.35 36.31 -12.38
C LYS A 56 12.24 35.84 -13.83
N LEU A 57 11.89 34.58 -14.06
CA LEU A 57 11.64 34.04 -15.40
C LEU A 57 10.41 34.69 -16.04
N ARG A 58 9.31 34.84 -15.30
CA ARG A 58 8.11 35.57 -15.76
C ARG A 58 8.40 37.03 -16.08
N GLN A 59 9.22 37.69 -15.26
CA GLN A 59 9.68 39.05 -15.54
C GLN A 59 10.50 39.09 -16.84
N TYR A 60 11.39 38.12 -17.03
CA TYR A 60 12.19 38.00 -18.25
C TYR A 60 11.33 37.72 -19.49
N GLU A 61 10.35 36.80 -19.43
CA GLU A 61 9.41 36.55 -20.54
C GLU A 61 8.64 37.80 -20.94
N ARG A 62 8.26 38.64 -19.97
CA ARG A 62 7.52 39.89 -20.22
C ARG A 62 8.41 41.03 -20.72
N GLN A 63 9.69 41.03 -20.37
CA GLN A 63 10.64 42.11 -20.65
C GLN A 63 11.77 41.68 -21.60
N SER A 64 11.67 40.50 -22.20
CA SER A 64 12.71 40.00 -23.10
C SER A 64 12.81 40.95 -24.28
N PRO A 65 14.01 41.46 -24.59
CA PRO A 65 14.18 42.37 -25.70
C PRO A 65 13.74 41.66 -26.99
N ALA A 66 12.75 42.22 -27.68
CA ALA A 66 12.36 41.74 -28.99
C ALA A 66 13.37 42.25 -30.03
N PRO A 67 13.90 41.39 -30.91
CA PRO A 67 14.81 41.83 -31.96
C PRO A 67 14.07 42.77 -32.92
N ILE A 68 14.70 43.91 -33.23
CA ILE A 68 14.12 44.92 -34.14
C ILE A 68 14.03 44.35 -35.57
N LEU A 69 14.99 43.52 -35.96
CA LEU A 69 15.04 42.83 -37.24
C LEU A 69 15.61 41.43 -37.04
N HIS A 70 15.28 40.48 -37.91
CA HIS A 70 15.72 39.09 -37.79
C HIS A 70 16.74 38.71 -38.88
N SER A 71 17.04 39.64 -39.79
CA SER A 71 17.84 39.44 -41.01
C SER A 71 18.69 40.69 -41.33
N ALA A 72 19.33 41.25 -40.31
CA ALA A 72 20.17 42.44 -40.45
C ALA A 72 21.43 42.19 -41.29
N SER A 73 21.94 40.95 -41.29
CA SER A 73 23.04 40.53 -42.15
C SER A 73 22.63 40.53 -43.62
N SER A 74 21.48 39.95 -43.96
CA SER A 74 20.97 39.93 -45.35
C SER A 74 20.69 41.35 -45.86
N LEU A 75 20.08 42.20 -45.02
CA LEU A 75 19.83 43.59 -45.39
C LEU A 75 21.13 44.36 -45.65
N ALA A 76 22.18 44.12 -44.87
CA ALA A 76 23.49 44.74 -45.10
C ALA A 76 24.16 44.25 -46.39
N GLU A 77 23.90 43.02 -46.80
CA GLU A 77 24.37 42.46 -48.07
C GLU A 77 23.62 43.08 -49.26
N ASP A 78 22.29 43.17 -49.18
CA ASP A 78 21.46 43.82 -50.21
C ASP A 78 21.89 45.29 -50.43
N VAL A 79 22.12 46.03 -49.34
CA VAL A 79 22.61 47.43 -49.42
C VAL A 79 24.02 47.49 -50.00
N ALA A 80 24.90 46.54 -49.65
CA ALA A 80 26.24 46.49 -50.22
C ALA A 80 26.23 46.16 -51.72
N GLU A 81 25.30 45.34 -52.20
CA GLU A 81 25.10 45.04 -53.62
C GLU A 81 24.52 46.23 -54.39
N GLU A 82 23.53 46.93 -53.82
CA GLU A 82 22.92 48.10 -54.45
C GLU A 82 23.91 49.24 -54.61
N LEU A 83 24.76 49.48 -53.61
CA LEU A 83 25.84 50.48 -53.68
C LEU A 83 26.84 50.18 -54.80
N GLN A 84 27.06 48.90 -55.13
CA GLN A 84 27.98 48.45 -56.20
C GLN A 84 27.43 48.64 -57.62
N GLY A 85 26.13 48.95 -57.76
CA GLY A 85 25.46 49.09 -59.06
C GLY A 85 25.70 50.41 -59.80
N GLY A 86 26.36 51.41 -59.20
CA GLY A 86 26.49 52.77 -59.76
C GLY A 86 27.81 53.49 -59.43
N PRO A 87 28.02 54.71 -59.98
CA PRO A 87 29.18 55.54 -59.65
C PRO A 87 29.08 56.05 -58.20
N MET A 88 29.98 55.57 -57.34
CA MET A 88 29.92 55.84 -55.89
C MET A 88 30.53 57.19 -55.47
N SER A 89 29.85 57.89 -54.56
CA SER A 89 30.41 59.00 -53.79
C SER A 89 31.51 58.55 -52.81
N THR A 90 32.19 59.49 -52.16
CA THR A 90 33.18 59.19 -51.12
C THR A 90 32.55 58.51 -49.89
N GLU A 91 31.36 58.94 -49.51
CA GLU A 91 30.59 58.43 -48.38
C GLU A 91 30.04 57.02 -48.66
N GLU A 92 29.61 56.76 -49.90
CA GLU A 92 29.13 55.44 -50.32
C GLU A 92 30.25 54.39 -50.32
N LYS A 93 31.48 54.78 -50.67
CA LYS A 93 32.66 53.90 -50.58
C LYS A 93 33.04 53.58 -49.14
N GLU A 94 32.93 54.57 -48.24
CA GLU A 94 33.19 54.37 -46.81
C GLU A 94 32.15 53.46 -46.19
N LEU A 95 30.86 53.66 -46.51
CA LEU A 95 29.77 52.80 -46.07
C LEU A 95 29.94 51.36 -46.59
N LEU A 96 30.27 51.19 -47.86
CA LEU A 96 30.54 49.87 -48.44
C LEU A 96 31.71 49.19 -47.73
N HIS A 97 32.80 49.92 -47.44
CA HIS A 97 33.94 49.38 -46.70
C HIS A 97 33.57 48.94 -45.28
N LEU A 98 32.70 49.70 -44.60
CA LEU A 98 32.23 49.37 -43.26
C LEU A 98 31.33 48.13 -43.27
N LEU A 99 30.34 48.08 -44.16
CA LEU A 99 29.40 46.95 -44.33
C LEU A 99 30.10 45.66 -44.75
N THR A 100 31.15 45.76 -45.56
CA THR A 100 31.95 44.61 -45.99
C THR A 100 33.01 44.18 -44.97
N SER A 101 33.22 44.95 -43.91
CA SER A 101 34.21 44.61 -42.89
C SER A 101 33.85 43.30 -42.18
N PRO A 102 34.83 42.41 -41.94
CA PRO A 102 34.57 41.09 -41.36
C PRO A 102 33.99 41.18 -39.95
N HIS A 103 34.37 42.21 -39.18
CA HIS A 103 33.87 42.43 -37.83
C HIS A 103 32.39 42.82 -37.83
N LEU A 104 31.97 43.72 -38.71
CA LEU A 104 30.57 44.12 -38.78
C LEU A 104 29.68 42.99 -39.29
N ARG A 105 30.14 42.24 -40.31
CA ARG A 105 29.42 41.04 -40.79
C ARG A 105 29.28 39.98 -39.70
N ALA A 106 30.33 39.75 -38.90
CA ALA A 106 30.26 38.83 -37.77
C ALA A 106 29.24 39.30 -36.71
N VAL A 107 29.22 40.60 -36.39
CA VAL A 107 28.24 41.15 -35.43
C VAL A 107 26.81 41.02 -35.94
N LEU A 108 26.56 41.31 -37.22
CA LEU A 108 25.24 41.16 -37.84
C LEU A 108 24.80 39.69 -37.92
N SER A 109 25.72 38.77 -38.20
CA SER A 109 25.46 37.33 -38.18
C SER A 109 25.11 36.82 -36.78
N VAL A 110 25.83 37.26 -35.75
CA VAL A 110 25.52 36.92 -34.35
C VAL A 110 24.17 37.52 -33.93
N HIS A 111 23.90 38.77 -34.34
CA HIS A 111 22.60 39.41 -34.12
C HIS A 111 21.47 38.56 -34.71
N ASP A 112 21.59 38.14 -35.97
CA ASP A 112 20.55 37.35 -36.63
C ASP A 112 20.38 35.97 -35.99
N THR A 113 21.49 35.34 -35.56
CA THR A 113 21.47 34.06 -34.82
C THR A 113 20.69 34.18 -33.50
N VAL A 114 20.92 35.26 -32.74
CA VAL A 114 20.22 35.53 -31.47
C VAL A 114 18.76 35.94 -31.72
N ALA A 115 18.51 36.79 -32.71
CA ALA A 115 17.18 37.27 -33.08
C ALA A 115 16.26 36.12 -33.54
N GLN A 116 16.80 35.19 -34.32
CA GLN A 116 16.09 34.00 -34.80
C GLN A 116 16.00 32.88 -33.76
N LYS A 117 16.58 33.08 -32.56
CA LYS A 117 16.72 32.06 -31.51
C LYS A 117 17.41 30.77 -31.97
N ASN A 118 18.30 30.88 -32.96
CA ASN A 118 19.03 29.76 -33.54
C ASN A 118 20.35 29.49 -32.78
N PHE A 119 20.31 29.63 -31.45
CA PHE A 119 21.44 29.35 -30.55
C PHE A 119 21.27 28.02 -29.81
N ASP A 120 20.07 27.43 -29.86
CA ASP A 120 19.81 26.12 -29.29
C ASP A 120 20.43 25.03 -30.17
N PRO A 121 21.01 23.96 -29.59
CA PRO A 121 21.52 22.85 -30.38
C PRO A 121 20.38 22.23 -31.18
N VAL A 122 20.51 22.26 -32.52
CA VAL A 122 19.56 21.61 -33.42
C VAL A 122 19.63 20.10 -33.16
N LEU A 123 18.60 19.56 -32.52
CA LEU A 123 18.44 18.12 -32.39
C LEU A 123 18.16 17.55 -33.79
N PRO A 124 18.79 16.42 -34.18
CA PRO A 124 18.46 15.77 -35.43
C PRO A 124 16.96 15.47 -35.49
N PRO A 125 16.31 15.65 -36.66
CA PRO A 125 14.90 15.32 -36.83
C PRO A 125 14.68 13.86 -36.44
N LEU A 126 13.67 13.62 -35.62
CA LEU A 126 13.27 12.27 -35.24
C LEU A 126 12.79 11.55 -36.53
N PRO A 127 13.30 10.34 -36.82
CA PRO A 127 12.81 9.53 -37.93
C PRO A 127 11.29 9.37 -37.90
N ASP A 128 10.63 9.31 -39.06
CA ASP A 128 9.16 9.26 -39.18
C ASP A 128 8.51 8.06 -38.47
N ASP A 129 9.30 7.03 -38.12
CA ASP A 129 8.88 5.85 -37.36
C ASP A 129 8.92 6.08 -35.82
N PHE A 130 9.36 7.25 -35.34
CA PHE A 130 9.47 7.53 -33.90
C PHE A 130 8.13 7.73 -33.20
N GLU A 131 7.06 8.11 -33.91
CA GLU A 131 5.73 8.22 -33.28
C GLU A 131 5.17 6.83 -32.93
N ASP A 132 5.49 5.80 -33.72
CA ASP A 132 5.13 4.40 -33.43
C ASP A 132 6.07 3.75 -32.39
N GLU A 133 7.32 4.22 -32.25
CA GLU A 133 8.29 3.76 -31.23
C GLU A 133 8.17 4.50 -29.88
N LEU A 134 7.49 5.65 -29.80
CA LEU A 134 7.19 6.29 -28.51
C LEU A 134 6.16 5.50 -27.68
N ASP A 135 5.41 4.62 -28.34
CA ASP A 135 4.56 3.60 -27.72
C ASP A 135 5.34 2.30 -27.37
N GLU A 136 6.65 2.19 -27.68
CA GLU A 136 7.49 1.15 -27.09
C GLU A 136 7.71 1.46 -25.60
N GLU A 137 6.74 1.00 -24.81
CA GLU A 137 6.80 0.89 -23.36
C GLU A 137 8.22 0.64 -22.85
N SER A 138 8.78 1.63 -22.17
CA SER A 138 10.18 1.63 -21.73
C SER A 138 10.55 0.30 -21.06
N VAL A 139 11.35 -0.50 -21.75
CA VAL A 139 11.68 -1.85 -21.30
C VAL A 139 12.79 -1.79 -20.26
N LYS A 140 12.53 -2.39 -19.10
CA LYS A 140 13.49 -2.53 -18.00
C LYS A 140 14.10 -3.92 -18.02
N ILE A 141 15.43 -3.99 -18.13
CA ILE A 141 16.17 -5.25 -18.01
C ILE A 141 16.64 -5.39 -16.55
N VAL A 142 16.16 -6.42 -15.86
CA VAL A 142 16.51 -6.70 -14.47
C VAL A 142 17.31 -7.98 -14.36
N ARG A 143 18.39 -7.94 -13.60
CA ARG A 143 19.23 -9.11 -13.33
C ARG A 143 19.13 -9.47 -11.85
N LEU A 144 18.58 -10.64 -11.56
CA LEU A 144 18.35 -11.14 -10.22
C LEU A 144 19.24 -12.35 -9.96
N VAL A 145 19.67 -12.53 -8.70
CA VAL A 145 20.39 -13.72 -8.26
C VAL A 145 19.50 -14.53 -7.34
N LYS A 146 19.33 -15.82 -7.64
CA LYS A 146 18.57 -16.75 -6.80
C LYS A 146 19.39 -17.99 -6.40
N ASN A 147 19.21 -18.45 -5.16
CA ASN A 147 19.99 -19.52 -4.55
C ASN A 147 19.16 -20.80 -4.38
N LYS A 148 19.00 -21.60 -5.45
CA LYS A 148 18.17 -22.84 -5.51
C LYS A 148 16.70 -22.71 -5.06
N GLU A 149 16.30 -21.56 -4.54
CA GLU A 149 14.93 -21.21 -4.17
C GLU A 149 14.12 -20.74 -5.40
N PRO A 150 12.78 -20.72 -5.30
CA PRO A 150 11.94 -20.06 -6.28
C PRO A 150 12.17 -18.55 -6.26
N LEU A 151 11.93 -17.87 -7.39
CA LEU A 151 12.09 -16.41 -7.49
C LEU A 151 11.23 -15.67 -6.44
N GLY A 152 10.10 -16.25 -6.04
CA GLY A 152 9.19 -15.60 -5.09
C GLY A 152 8.28 -14.58 -5.75
N ALA A 153 7.87 -14.84 -6.99
CA ALA A 153 6.83 -14.09 -7.69
C ALA A 153 5.86 -15.09 -8.33
N THR A 154 4.57 -14.76 -8.35
CA THR A 154 3.57 -15.52 -9.11
C THR A 154 3.21 -14.74 -10.36
N ILE A 155 3.17 -15.43 -11.50
CA ILE A 155 2.80 -14.87 -12.79
C ILE A 155 1.38 -15.30 -13.15
N ARG A 156 0.68 -14.46 -13.90
CA ARG A 156 -0.62 -14.77 -14.49
C ARG A 156 -0.60 -14.34 -15.94
N ARG A 157 -1.25 -15.12 -16.81
CA ARG A 157 -1.52 -14.69 -18.18
C ARG A 157 -2.83 -13.92 -18.20
N ASP A 158 -2.81 -12.73 -18.77
CA ASP A 158 -4.04 -12.00 -19.03
C ASP A 158 -4.78 -12.63 -20.21
N GLU A 159 -6.07 -12.88 -20.05
CA GLU A 159 -6.88 -13.59 -21.06
C GLU A 159 -7.26 -12.66 -22.23
N ALA A 160 -7.35 -11.36 -21.98
CA ALA A 160 -7.73 -10.38 -22.99
C ALA A 160 -6.56 -10.03 -23.93
N THR A 161 -5.39 -9.77 -23.37
CA THR A 161 -4.20 -9.32 -24.12
C THR A 161 -3.22 -10.46 -24.42
N GLY A 162 -3.31 -11.58 -23.71
CA GLY A 162 -2.38 -12.71 -23.83
C GLY A 162 -1.01 -12.47 -23.18
N VAL A 163 -0.77 -11.30 -22.60
CA VAL A 163 0.49 -10.91 -21.97
C VAL A 163 0.66 -11.58 -20.60
N VAL A 164 1.92 -11.78 -20.20
CA VAL A 164 2.26 -12.40 -18.91
C VAL A 164 2.61 -11.31 -17.92
N ILE A 165 1.85 -11.21 -16.83
CA ILE A 165 2.04 -10.18 -15.81
C ILE A 165 2.43 -10.79 -14.47
N VAL A 166 3.20 -10.03 -13.69
CA VAL A 166 3.50 -10.36 -12.29
C VAL A 166 2.26 -10.11 -11.44
N ALA A 167 1.62 -11.17 -10.99
CA ALA A 167 0.39 -11.09 -10.19
C ALA A 167 0.66 -10.84 -8.70
N ARG A 168 1.78 -11.34 -8.15
CA ARG A 168 2.15 -11.17 -6.73
C ARG A 168 3.64 -11.31 -6.52
N ILE A 169 4.17 -10.56 -5.56
CA ILE A 169 5.51 -10.75 -5.00
C ILE A 169 5.41 -11.39 -3.61
N MET A 170 6.13 -12.49 -3.40
CA MET A 170 6.19 -13.23 -2.14
C MET A 170 7.24 -12.63 -1.22
N ARG A 171 6.82 -12.16 -0.05
CA ARG A 171 7.68 -11.51 0.95
C ARG A 171 8.81 -12.42 1.40
N GLY A 172 10.03 -11.88 1.39
CA GLY A 172 11.26 -12.59 1.70
C GLY A 172 11.78 -13.53 0.61
N GLY A 173 11.14 -13.59 -0.57
CA GLY A 173 11.66 -14.26 -1.76
C GLY A 173 12.75 -13.45 -2.48
N ALA A 174 13.39 -14.03 -3.50
CA ALA A 174 14.46 -13.37 -4.25
C ALA A 174 13.98 -12.09 -4.98
N ALA A 175 12.77 -12.08 -5.53
CA ALA A 175 12.15 -10.91 -6.15
C ALA A 175 11.93 -9.77 -5.15
N ASP A 176 11.31 -10.05 -4.00
CA ASP A 176 11.06 -9.07 -2.93
C ASP A 176 12.36 -8.46 -2.41
N ARG A 177 13.39 -9.30 -2.15
CA ARG A 177 14.69 -8.83 -1.66
C ARG A 177 15.47 -7.99 -2.68
N SER A 178 15.21 -8.20 -3.98
CA SER A 178 15.84 -7.39 -5.03
C SER A 178 15.22 -6.00 -5.14
N GLY A 179 13.91 -5.86 -4.87
CA GLY A 179 13.16 -4.63 -5.14
C GLY A 179 13.12 -4.22 -6.62
N LEU A 180 13.51 -5.10 -7.55
CA LEU A 180 13.59 -4.77 -8.97
C LEU A 180 12.31 -5.12 -9.75
N VAL A 181 11.49 -6.01 -9.20
CA VAL A 181 10.27 -6.55 -9.81
C VAL A 181 9.08 -6.23 -8.91
N HIS A 182 8.01 -5.70 -9.50
CA HIS A 182 6.80 -5.26 -8.83
C HIS A 182 5.56 -5.95 -9.36
N VAL A 183 4.46 -5.84 -8.61
CA VAL A 183 3.16 -6.39 -9.00
C VAL A 183 2.56 -5.54 -10.12
N GLY A 184 2.29 -6.17 -11.26
CA GLY A 184 1.79 -5.53 -12.47
C GLY A 184 2.81 -5.50 -13.59
N ASP A 185 4.11 -5.69 -13.29
CA ASP A 185 5.15 -5.71 -14.32
C ASP A 185 4.84 -6.76 -15.39
N GLU A 186 4.93 -6.36 -16.66
CA GLU A 186 4.74 -7.26 -17.78
C GLU A 186 6.05 -7.96 -18.10
N LEU A 187 6.03 -9.29 -18.17
CA LEU A 187 7.20 -10.11 -18.50
C LEU A 187 7.24 -10.37 -20.00
N ARG A 188 8.32 -9.93 -20.66
CA ARG A 188 8.54 -10.14 -22.10
C ARG A 188 9.53 -11.27 -22.38
N GLU A 189 10.63 -11.35 -21.62
CA GLU A 189 11.66 -12.39 -21.79
C GLU A 189 12.25 -12.86 -20.46
N VAL A 190 12.65 -14.14 -20.41
CA VAL A 190 13.41 -14.75 -19.31
C VAL A 190 14.66 -15.39 -19.89
N ASN A 191 15.84 -14.92 -19.48
CA ASN A 191 17.14 -15.41 -19.96
C ASN A 191 17.27 -15.41 -21.50
N GLY A 192 16.70 -14.41 -22.17
CA GLY A 192 16.67 -14.31 -23.64
C GLY A 192 15.61 -15.17 -24.33
N VAL A 193 14.76 -15.88 -23.58
CA VAL A 193 13.64 -16.64 -24.12
C VAL A 193 12.35 -15.82 -23.98
N SER A 194 11.70 -15.53 -25.11
CA SER A 194 10.39 -14.86 -25.12
C SER A 194 9.32 -15.68 -24.42
N VAL A 195 8.49 -15.01 -23.61
CA VAL A 195 7.41 -15.65 -22.83
C VAL A 195 6.01 -15.47 -23.42
N ILE A 196 5.86 -14.64 -24.46
CA ILE A 196 4.55 -14.24 -25.04
C ILE A 196 3.71 -15.46 -25.48
N GLN A 197 4.36 -16.48 -26.04
CA GLN A 197 3.70 -17.69 -26.54
C GLN A 197 3.73 -18.87 -25.56
N LYS A 198 4.32 -18.69 -24.37
CA LYS A 198 4.50 -19.78 -23.41
C LYS A 198 3.39 -19.80 -22.37
N ARG A 199 3.07 -21.00 -21.88
CA ARG A 199 2.12 -21.14 -20.78
C ARG A 199 2.78 -20.75 -19.45
N PRO A 200 2.02 -20.24 -18.45
CA PRO A 200 2.56 -19.92 -17.13
C PRO A 200 3.35 -21.07 -16.50
N ASP A 201 2.92 -22.31 -16.69
CA ASP A 201 3.61 -23.50 -16.18
C ASP A 201 5.01 -23.68 -16.79
N GLU A 202 5.13 -23.46 -18.10
CA GLU A 202 6.41 -23.53 -18.82
C GLU A 202 7.36 -22.42 -18.39
N ILE A 203 6.84 -21.21 -18.16
CA ILE A 203 7.60 -20.07 -17.65
C ILE A 203 8.05 -20.33 -16.20
N SER A 204 7.18 -20.90 -15.36
CA SER A 204 7.53 -21.34 -14.01
C SER A 204 8.63 -22.39 -14.03
N GLN A 205 8.58 -23.34 -14.99
CA GLN A 205 9.61 -24.34 -15.19
C GLN A 205 10.95 -23.72 -15.65
N LEU A 206 10.93 -22.76 -16.58
CA LEU A 206 12.13 -22.00 -17.00
C LEU A 206 12.77 -21.25 -15.83
N LEU A 207 11.93 -20.57 -15.04
CA LEU A 207 12.36 -19.83 -13.87
C LEU A 207 12.88 -20.75 -12.77
N SER A 208 12.35 -21.97 -12.60
CA SER A 208 12.79 -22.93 -11.58
C SER A 208 14.09 -23.64 -11.96
N GLN A 209 14.24 -24.08 -13.23
CA GLN A 209 15.42 -24.78 -13.75
C GLN A 209 16.67 -23.91 -13.82
N SER A 210 16.52 -22.61 -14.10
CA SER A 210 17.62 -21.66 -14.09
C SER A 210 18.26 -21.63 -12.69
N GLN A 211 19.58 -21.57 -12.55
CA GLN A 211 20.26 -21.39 -11.25
C GLN A 211 21.24 -20.22 -11.31
N GLY A 212 21.40 -19.51 -10.19
CA GLY A 212 22.26 -18.34 -10.11
C GLY A 212 21.59 -17.09 -10.67
N SER A 213 22.15 -16.51 -11.74
CA SER A 213 21.69 -15.25 -12.32
C SER A 213 20.54 -15.49 -13.30
N ILE A 214 19.44 -14.78 -13.10
CA ILE A 214 18.31 -14.69 -14.04
C ILE A 214 18.25 -13.26 -14.58
N THR A 215 18.13 -13.12 -15.89
CA THR A 215 17.86 -11.85 -16.56
C THR A 215 16.41 -11.84 -17.02
N LEU A 216 15.64 -10.85 -16.60
CA LEU A 216 14.26 -10.64 -17.05
C LEU A 216 14.19 -9.34 -17.85
N LYS A 217 13.47 -9.38 -18.96
CA LYS A 217 13.06 -8.20 -19.72
C LYS A 217 11.61 -7.92 -19.37
N ILE A 218 11.35 -6.79 -18.70
CA ILE A 218 10.03 -6.44 -18.20
C ILE A 218 9.61 -5.04 -18.64
N ILE A 219 8.32 -4.82 -18.80
CA ILE A 219 7.74 -3.48 -18.90
C ILE A 219 7.22 -3.13 -17.50
N PRO A 220 7.74 -2.06 -16.87
CA PRO A 220 7.33 -1.68 -15.53
C PRO A 220 5.86 -1.23 -15.55
N ALA A 221 5.05 -1.73 -14.61
CA ALA A 221 3.72 -1.18 -14.46
C ALA A 221 3.79 0.24 -13.90
N ILE A 222 3.10 1.18 -14.56
CA ILE A 222 2.89 2.52 -14.02
C ILE A 222 1.99 2.38 -12.80
N LYS A 223 2.59 2.39 -11.62
CA LYS A 223 1.88 2.46 -10.34
C LYS A 223 2.53 3.51 -9.46
N GLU A 224 1.69 4.35 -8.88
CA GLU A 224 2.08 5.16 -7.73
C GLU A 224 2.56 4.22 -6.63
N GLU A 225 3.75 4.53 -6.12
CA GLU A 225 4.48 3.71 -5.18
C GLU A 225 3.73 3.68 -3.84
N ASP A 226 2.86 2.68 -3.67
CA ASP A 226 2.14 2.44 -2.43
C ASP A 226 3.16 1.99 -1.38
N ARG A 227 3.70 2.97 -0.64
CA ARG A 227 4.56 2.77 0.54
C ARG A 227 3.74 2.17 1.68
N LEU A 228 3.33 0.92 1.51
CA LEU A 228 2.52 0.19 2.47
C LEU A 228 3.36 -0.11 3.71
N LYS A 229 2.84 0.31 4.86
CA LYS A 229 3.45 0.11 6.17
C LYS A 229 3.50 -1.39 6.48
N ASP A 230 4.69 -1.89 6.81
CA ASP A 230 4.90 -3.19 7.45
C ASP A 230 4.08 -3.27 8.75
N SER A 231 2.83 -3.76 8.68
CA SER A 231 2.02 -4.05 9.86
C SER A 231 2.17 -5.53 10.21
N LYS A 232 3.23 -5.84 10.97
CA LYS A 232 3.52 -7.20 11.44
C LYS A 232 2.55 -7.54 12.57
N VAL A 233 1.64 -8.48 12.31
CA VAL A 233 0.67 -8.97 13.30
C VAL A 233 0.89 -10.46 13.52
N TYR A 234 0.72 -10.93 14.76
CA TYR A 234 0.77 -12.36 15.07
C TYR A 234 -0.64 -12.88 15.32
N MET A 235 -0.98 -13.97 14.65
CA MET A 235 -2.29 -14.60 14.69
C MET A 235 -2.15 -16.05 15.12
N ARG A 236 -2.93 -16.49 16.08
CA ARG A 236 -3.13 -17.90 16.39
C ARG A 236 -4.21 -18.47 15.48
N ALA A 237 -3.88 -19.54 14.77
CA ALA A 237 -4.84 -20.28 13.94
C ALA A 237 -5.82 -21.07 14.82
N LEU A 238 -7.12 -20.96 14.56
CA LEU A 238 -8.17 -21.68 15.28
C LEU A 238 -8.76 -22.85 14.45
N PHE A 239 -8.18 -23.14 13.29
CA PHE A 239 -8.56 -24.20 12.37
C PHE A 239 -7.32 -24.79 11.67
N ASP A 240 -7.50 -25.92 11.00
CA ASP A 240 -6.47 -26.57 10.19
C ASP A 240 -6.58 -26.12 8.72
N TYR A 241 -5.45 -25.88 8.07
CA TYR A 241 -5.40 -25.49 6.67
C TYR A 241 -4.36 -26.31 5.90
N THR A 242 -4.85 -27.01 4.87
CA THR A 242 -4.05 -27.78 3.92
C THR A 242 -4.17 -27.13 2.54
N PRO A 243 -3.13 -26.44 2.04
CA PRO A 243 -3.19 -25.76 0.74
C PRO A 243 -3.45 -26.68 -0.45
N LEU A 244 -3.00 -27.94 -0.38
CA LEU A 244 -3.15 -28.93 -1.45
C LEU A 244 -4.62 -29.31 -1.70
N ASP A 245 -5.45 -29.25 -0.66
CA ASP A 245 -6.89 -29.57 -0.74
C ASP A 245 -7.72 -28.35 -1.16
N ASP A 246 -7.14 -27.14 -1.12
CA ASP A 246 -7.82 -25.90 -1.43
C ASP A 246 -7.74 -25.60 -2.94
N LYS A 247 -8.87 -25.70 -3.63
CA LYS A 247 -8.98 -25.38 -5.06
C LYS A 247 -9.02 -23.88 -5.36
N ALA A 248 -9.26 -23.06 -4.34
CA ALA A 248 -9.39 -21.61 -4.49
C ALA A 248 -8.10 -20.86 -4.13
N THR A 249 -7.03 -21.56 -3.74
CA THR A 249 -5.71 -20.94 -3.61
C THR A 249 -5.13 -20.60 -4.98
N PRO A 250 -4.55 -19.39 -5.18
CA PRO A 250 -3.98 -18.99 -6.46
C PRO A 250 -2.80 -19.87 -6.89
N CYS A 251 -2.06 -20.39 -5.92
CA CYS A 251 -0.93 -21.27 -6.14
C CYS A 251 -0.78 -22.20 -4.93
N GLN A 252 -1.00 -23.50 -5.14
CA GLN A 252 -0.94 -24.51 -4.07
C GLN A 252 0.47 -24.63 -3.48
N GLU A 253 1.50 -24.53 -4.31
CA GLU A 253 2.92 -24.58 -3.90
C GLU A 253 3.36 -23.38 -3.04
N ALA A 254 2.67 -22.25 -3.18
CA ALA A 254 2.93 -21.05 -2.39
C ALA A 254 2.15 -21.05 -1.06
N GLY A 255 1.22 -21.98 -0.85
CA GLY A 255 0.41 -22.06 0.35
C GLY A 255 1.22 -22.47 1.59
N LEU A 256 0.92 -21.84 2.72
CA LEU A 256 1.50 -22.20 4.02
C LEU A 256 0.55 -23.15 4.77
N PRO A 257 0.86 -24.45 4.92
CA PRO A 257 0.07 -25.34 5.75
C PRO A 257 0.23 -25.01 7.24
N PHE A 258 -0.85 -25.11 7.99
CA PHE A 258 -0.85 -24.92 9.45
C PHE A 258 -1.94 -25.73 10.14
N LYS A 259 -1.75 -26.00 11.43
CA LYS A 259 -2.74 -26.64 12.29
C LYS A 259 -3.31 -25.65 13.30
N ARG A 260 -4.49 -26.00 13.84
CA ARG A 260 -5.09 -25.28 14.94
C ARG A 260 -4.12 -25.18 16.11
N GLY A 261 -3.89 -23.96 16.58
CA GLY A 261 -2.95 -23.62 17.65
C GLY A 261 -1.63 -23.04 17.15
N ASP A 262 -1.29 -23.21 15.88
CA ASP A 262 -0.08 -22.62 15.30
C ASP A 262 -0.13 -21.09 15.35
N ILE A 263 1.02 -20.48 15.60
CA ILE A 263 1.18 -19.02 15.60
C ILE A 263 1.77 -18.60 14.27
N LEU A 264 1.05 -17.73 13.57
CA LEU A 264 1.39 -17.19 12.26
C LEU A 264 1.78 -15.73 12.41
N GLN A 265 2.97 -15.38 11.94
CA GLN A 265 3.38 -14.00 11.73
C GLN A 265 2.86 -13.54 10.37
N VAL A 266 1.81 -12.74 10.37
CA VAL A 266 1.27 -12.11 9.16
C VAL A 266 2.20 -10.95 8.78
N VAL A 267 2.82 -11.08 7.61
CA VAL A 267 3.77 -10.09 7.05
C VAL A 267 3.01 -9.02 6.28
N THR A 268 2.00 -9.42 5.50
CA THR A 268 1.29 -8.52 4.59
C THR A 268 -0.18 -8.94 4.45
N GLN A 269 -1.08 -7.95 4.44
CA GLN A 269 -2.53 -8.11 4.30
C GLN A 269 -3.09 -7.42 3.05
N ASP A 270 -2.23 -7.00 2.11
CA ASP A 270 -2.58 -6.24 0.91
C ASP A 270 -3.67 -6.91 0.07
N ASP A 271 -3.66 -8.25 0.01
CA ASP A 271 -4.73 -9.00 -0.63
C ASP A 271 -5.83 -9.35 0.39
N PRO A 272 -7.09 -8.95 0.14
CA PRO A 272 -8.22 -9.18 1.06
C PRO A 272 -8.65 -10.65 1.18
N THR A 273 -8.17 -11.54 0.32
CA THR A 273 -8.47 -12.97 0.28
C THR A 273 -7.31 -13.85 0.72
N TRP A 274 -6.07 -13.48 0.38
CA TRP A 274 -4.89 -14.30 0.61
C TRP A 274 -3.75 -13.50 1.25
N TRP A 275 -3.57 -13.69 2.56
CA TRP A 275 -2.50 -13.04 3.30
C TRP A 275 -1.16 -13.74 3.13
N GLN A 276 -0.07 -13.00 3.30
CA GLN A 276 1.28 -13.57 3.35
C GLN A 276 1.72 -13.69 4.80
N ALA A 277 2.00 -14.92 5.22
CA ALA A 277 2.39 -15.20 6.59
C ALA A 277 3.57 -16.16 6.66
N LYS A 278 4.21 -16.21 7.83
CA LYS A 278 5.23 -17.19 8.20
C LYS A 278 4.81 -17.86 9.48
N ARG A 279 5.10 -19.14 9.62
CA ARG A 279 4.89 -19.83 10.90
C ARG A 279 6.02 -19.47 11.86
N VAL A 280 5.67 -19.07 13.08
CA VAL A 280 6.65 -18.73 14.11
C VAL A 280 7.39 -19.98 14.54
N GLY A 281 8.73 -19.98 14.41
CA GLY A 281 9.59 -21.12 14.72
C GLY A 281 10.14 -21.84 13.48
N ASP A 282 9.65 -21.54 12.27
CA ASP A 282 10.26 -22.01 11.04
C ASP A 282 11.45 -21.14 10.63
N SER A 283 12.50 -21.77 10.09
CA SER A 283 13.67 -21.10 9.51
C SER A 283 13.43 -20.54 8.11
N ASN A 284 12.23 -20.74 7.54
CA ASN A 284 11.90 -20.29 6.20
C ASN A 284 11.82 -18.76 6.12
N LEU A 285 12.70 -18.18 5.31
CA LEU A 285 12.73 -16.73 5.06
C LEU A 285 11.61 -16.27 4.12
N ARG A 286 10.97 -17.18 3.39
CA ARG A 286 9.87 -16.88 2.45
C ARG A 286 8.51 -17.00 3.15
N ALA A 287 7.65 -16.00 2.96
CA ALA A 287 6.25 -16.08 3.38
C ALA A 287 5.46 -17.03 2.48
N GLY A 288 4.42 -17.66 3.02
CA GLY A 288 3.45 -18.44 2.25
C GLY A 288 2.05 -17.85 2.36
N LEU A 289 1.17 -18.31 1.47
CA LEU A 289 -0.22 -17.85 1.38
C LEU A 289 -1.09 -18.53 2.42
N VAL A 290 -1.86 -17.74 3.15
CA VAL A 290 -2.90 -18.20 4.07
C VAL A 290 -4.23 -17.50 3.78
N PRO A 291 -5.37 -18.17 3.97
CA PRO A 291 -6.67 -17.54 3.79
C PRO A 291 -6.82 -16.35 4.74
N SER A 292 -7.30 -15.22 4.24
CA SER A 292 -7.61 -14.07 5.09
C SER A 292 -8.73 -14.40 6.06
N LYS A 293 -8.79 -13.67 7.18
CA LYS A 293 -9.86 -13.81 8.17
C LYS A 293 -11.24 -13.70 7.51
N GLN A 294 -11.48 -12.62 6.77
CA GLN A 294 -12.77 -12.37 6.12
C GLN A 294 -13.11 -13.41 5.04
N PHE A 295 -12.12 -13.89 4.30
CA PHE A 295 -12.35 -14.92 3.27
C PHE A 295 -12.72 -16.26 3.90
N GLN A 296 -12.04 -16.65 4.99
CA GLN A 296 -12.36 -17.87 5.72
C GLN A 296 -13.75 -17.78 6.38
N GLU A 297 -14.11 -16.63 6.94
CA GLU A 297 -15.45 -16.37 7.50
C GLU A 297 -16.54 -16.51 6.44
N ARG A 298 -16.34 -15.94 5.24
CA ARG A 298 -17.26 -16.10 4.11
C ARG A 298 -17.45 -17.56 3.70
N ARG A 299 -16.37 -18.35 3.66
CA ARG A 299 -16.43 -19.80 3.35
C ARG A 299 -17.23 -20.57 4.40
N LEU A 300 -17.04 -20.26 5.69
CA LEU A 300 -17.79 -20.87 6.78
C LEU A 300 -19.27 -20.49 6.74
N ALA A 301 -19.58 -19.21 6.51
CA ALA A 301 -20.95 -18.73 6.36
C ALA A 301 -21.67 -19.42 5.18
N TYR A 302 -20.98 -19.60 4.05
CA TYR A 302 -21.54 -20.30 2.88
C TYR A 302 -21.80 -21.79 3.17
N ARG A 303 -20.84 -22.48 3.81
CA ARG A 303 -21.01 -23.90 4.20
C ARG A 303 -22.15 -24.11 5.18
N MET A 304 -22.39 -23.16 6.10
CA MET A 304 -23.52 -23.16 7.02
C MET A 304 -24.86 -22.96 6.29
N LYS A 305 -24.92 -22.04 5.32
CA LYS A 305 -26.10 -21.83 4.47
C LYS A 305 -26.43 -23.05 3.62
N MET A 306 -25.40 -23.75 3.14
CA MET A 306 -25.52 -24.98 2.34
C MET A 306 -25.74 -26.24 3.20
N GLY A 307 -25.83 -26.14 4.53
CA GLY A 307 -26.11 -27.28 5.42
C GLY A 307 -24.98 -28.32 5.56
N THR A 308 -23.78 -28.01 5.08
CA THR A 308 -22.61 -28.93 5.08
C THR A 308 -21.77 -28.86 6.35
N LEU A 309 -22.07 -27.92 7.25
CA LEU A 309 -21.56 -27.86 8.61
C LEU A 309 -22.75 -27.93 9.58
N PRO A 310 -22.67 -28.71 10.67
CA PRO A 310 -23.66 -28.61 11.73
C PRO A 310 -23.62 -27.18 12.27
N ASN A 311 -24.71 -26.44 12.07
CA ASN A 311 -24.96 -25.23 12.83
C ASN A 311 -24.86 -25.62 14.32
N PRO A 312 -24.08 -24.91 15.16
CA PRO A 312 -24.20 -25.05 16.60
C PRO A 312 -25.58 -24.49 16.99
N LYS A 313 -26.64 -25.23 16.68
CA LYS A 313 -28.00 -24.89 17.07
C LYS A 313 -28.02 -24.92 18.58
N SER A 314 -28.27 -23.73 19.13
CA SER A 314 -29.01 -23.54 20.36
C SER A 314 -30.03 -24.66 20.58
N PRO A 315 -30.22 -25.12 21.83
CA PRO A 315 -31.12 -26.23 22.12
C PRO A 315 -32.52 -25.89 21.60
N LYS A 316 -33.00 -26.69 20.65
CA LYS A 316 -34.38 -26.65 20.17
C LYS A 316 -35.29 -26.93 21.37
N LYS A 317 -36.16 -25.97 21.71
CA LYS A 317 -37.40 -26.26 22.45
C LYS A 317 -38.25 -27.21 21.58
N PRO A 318 -38.84 -28.28 22.14
CA PRO A 318 -39.84 -29.05 21.41
C PRO A 318 -41.13 -28.22 21.31
N ALA A 319 -41.76 -28.28 20.14
CA ALA A 319 -43.11 -27.79 19.90
C ALA A 319 -44.06 -28.99 19.88
N SER A 320 -45.01 -29.00 20.80
CA SER A 320 -46.27 -29.74 20.69
C SER A 320 -47.24 -29.09 21.66
N GLU A 321 -48.06 -28.18 21.16
CA GLU A 321 -49.35 -27.84 21.77
C GLU A 321 -50.40 -28.65 21.01
N GLU A 322 -51.00 -29.63 21.71
CA GLU A 322 -52.36 -30.11 21.50
C GLU A 322 -52.78 -30.69 22.87
N GLY A 323 -53.86 -30.16 23.42
CA GLY A 323 -54.19 -30.28 24.84
C GLY A 323 -54.99 -31.51 25.24
N CYS A 324 -55.06 -31.73 26.56
CA CYS A 324 -56.22 -32.24 27.28
C CYS A 324 -55.98 -32.16 28.80
N ASP A 325 -57.08 -32.00 29.52
CA ASP A 325 -57.21 -31.62 30.92
C ASP A 325 -56.81 -32.68 31.97
N ARG A 326 -56.69 -32.18 33.21
CA ARG A 326 -57.02 -32.77 34.52
C ARG A 326 -55.95 -33.46 35.39
N GLU A 327 -55.84 -32.84 36.58
CA GLU A 327 -55.84 -33.40 37.94
C GLU A 327 -54.52 -33.93 38.55
N ASP A 328 -54.03 -33.12 39.49
CA ASP A 328 -53.61 -33.43 40.87
C ASP A 328 -52.78 -34.70 41.12
N CYS A 329 -51.52 -34.49 41.51
CA CYS A 329 -50.85 -35.30 42.53
C CYS A 329 -49.79 -34.46 43.23
N ASP A 330 -50.17 -33.94 44.41
CA ASP A 330 -49.27 -33.45 45.44
C ASP A 330 -48.31 -34.54 45.89
N CYS A 331 -47.02 -34.21 46.00
CA CYS A 331 -46.20 -34.76 47.07
C CYS A 331 -45.23 -33.69 47.54
N GLU A 332 -45.62 -33.07 48.65
CA GLU A 332 -44.79 -32.18 49.45
C GLU A 332 -43.53 -32.89 49.97
N GLY A 333 -42.46 -32.11 50.10
CA GLY A 333 -41.22 -32.46 50.77
C GLY A 333 -40.46 -31.19 51.15
N TYR A 334 -41.07 -30.39 52.03
CA TYR A 334 -40.54 -29.15 52.59
C TYR A 334 -39.39 -29.39 53.59
N PHE A 335 -38.32 -28.59 53.48
CA PHE A 335 -37.56 -27.83 54.51
C PHE A 335 -36.12 -27.63 53.99
N ASN A 336 -35.51 -26.44 53.92
CA ASN A 336 -35.63 -25.22 54.72
C ASN A 336 -35.26 -24.03 53.81
N GLY A 337 -36.14 -23.04 53.69
CA GLY A 337 -36.16 -22.07 52.59
C GLY A 337 -35.02 -21.05 52.57
N GLN A 338 -34.49 -20.78 51.37
CA GLN A 338 -34.17 -19.42 50.91
C GLN A 338 -34.06 -19.43 49.38
N TYR A 339 -35.00 -18.77 48.71
CA TYR A 339 -35.00 -18.55 47.27
C TYR A 339 -34.26 -17.25 46.97
N ILE A 340 -33.16 -17.28 46.21
CA ILE A 340 -32.67 -16.10 45.49
C ILE A 340 -32.30 -16.46 44.06
N ALA A 341 -32.98 -15.77 43.15
CA ALA A 341 -32.84 -15.80 41.72
C ALA A 341 -31.53 -15.15 41.23
N GLY A 342 -31.03 -15.65 40.10
CA GLY A 342 -30.36 -14.85 39.09
C GLY A 342 -28.87 -14.55 39.29
N LEU A 343 -28.00 -15.29 38.61
CA LEU A 343 -26.68 -14.77 38.22
C LEU A 343 -26.65 -14.55 36.70
N ARG A 344 -26.91 -13.30 36.33
CA ARG A 344 -26.69 -12.77 34.98
C ARG A 344 -25.21 -12.90 34.61
N ARG A 345 -25.01 -13.29 33.36
CA ARG A 345 -23.72 -13.43 32.69
C ARG A 345 -23.07 -12.06 32.46
N SER A 346 -21.74 -12.07 32.61
CA SER A 346 -20.75 -11.29 31.86
C SER A 346 -20.88 -9.76 31.81
N PHE A 347 -19.98 -9.09 32.54
CA PHE A 347 -19.44 -7.78 32.13
C PHE A 347 -18.14 -8.02 31.34
N ARG A 348 -18.17 -7.74 30.03
CA ARG A 348 -16.97 -7.40 29.26
C ARG A 348 -17.22 -6.04 28.62
N LEU A 349 -16.47 -5.04 29.09
CA LEU A 349 -16.40 -3.71 28.50
C LEU A 349 -15.59 -3.83 27.20
N SER A 350 -16.28 -3.84 26.06
CA SER A 350 -15.65 -3.55 24.77
C SER A 350 -15.88 -2.07 24.46
N ARG A 351 -14.78 -1.33 24.31
CA ARG A 351 -14.77 0.08 23.95
C ARG A 351 -15.07 0.18 22.45
N LYS A 352 -16.33 0.45 22.11
CA LYS A 352 -16.80 0.66 20.73
C LYS A 352 -16.56 2.12 20.35
N ASP A 353 -15.50 2.38 19.59
CA ASP A 353 -15.36 3.63 18.84
C ASP A 353 -16.34 3.59 17.66
N ARG A 354 -17.38 4.44 17.73
CA ARG A 354 -18.30 4.72 16.63
C ARG A 354 -17.70 5.84 15.78
N ARG A 355 -17.30 5.55 14.54
CA ARG A 355 -17.40 6.51 13.44
C ARG A 355 -18.54 6.07 12.56
N GLY A 356 -19.53 6.95 12.40
CA GLY A 356 -20.72 6.71 11.62
C GLY A 356 -20.45 6.79 10.13
N SER A 357 -21.04 5.87 9.38
CA SER A 357 -21.52 6.13 8.03
C SER A 357 -22.80 5.32 7.83
N SER A 358 -23.82 6.02 7.35
CA SER A 358 -25.18 5.57 7.06
C SER A 358 -25.22 4.65 5.84
N GLY A 359 -25.94 3.53 5.97
CA GLY A 359 -26.29 2.65 4.85
C GLY A 359 -27.03 1.42 5.36
N GLU A 360 -28.31 1.34 5.06
CA GLU A 360 -29.23 0.26 5.45
C GLU A 360 -28.78 -1.10 4.90
N GLY A 361 -28.81 -2.14 5.74
CA GLY A 361 -28.51 -3.51 5.33
C GLY A 361 -28.53 -4.50 6.51
N SER A 362 -29.67 -5.16 6.70
CA SER A 362 -29.92 -6.38 7.49
C SER A 362 -28.89 -6.78 8.57
N GLU A 363 -29.23 -6.55 9.83
CA GLU A 363 -28.55 -7.12 10.99
C GLU A 363 -28.59 -8.66 10.96
N SER A 364 -27.52 -9.27 10.46
CA SER A 364 -27.15 -10.64 10.84
C SER A 364 -26.29 -10.45 12.09
N GLY A 365 -26.76 -10.84 13.27
CA GLY A 365 -25.98 -10.68 14.50
C GLY A 365 -24.55 -11.21 14.29
N ASP A 366 -23.55 -10.43 14.73
CA ASP A 366 -22.12 -10.71 14.61
C ASP A 366 -21.82 -12.16 15.02
N GLN A 367 -21.83 -13.06 14.03
CA GLN A 367 -21.56 -14.46 14.24
C GLN A 367 -20.05 -14.59 14.25
N GLU A 368 -19.47 -14.46 15.45
CA GLU A 368 -18.03 -14.48 15.65
C GLU A 368 -17.47 -15.88 15.31
N PHE A 369 -16.98 -16.04 14.08
CA PHE A 369 -16.34 -17.27 13.67
C PHE A 369 -14.96 -17.39 14.32
N LEU A 370 -14.66 -18.57 14.88
CA LEU A 370 -13.36 -18.88 15.45
C LEU A 370 -12.36 -19.25 14.32
N THR A 371 -11.82 -18.25 13.64
CA THR A 371 -10.85 -18.41 12.53
C THR A 371 -9.43 -18.07 12.96
N TYR A 372 -9.20 -16.83 13.37
CA TYR A 372 -7.90 -16.33 13.85
C TYR A 372 -8.09 -15.49 15.11
N GLU A 373 -7.12 -15.58 16.01
CA GLU A 373 -7.04 -14.77 17.22
C GLU A 373 -5.70 -14.03 17.25
N GLU A 374 -5.74 -12.71 17.40
CA GLU A 374 -4.52 -11.92 17.51
C GLU A 374 -3.81 -12.20 18.85
N VAL A 375 -2.50 -12.42 18.79
CA VAL A 375 -1.66 -12.79 19.94
C VAL A 375 -0.40 -11.96 19.96
N THR A 376 0.14 -11.75 21.16
CA THR A 376 1.44 -11.08 21.34
C THR A 376 2.32 -11.93 22.24
N ARG A 377 3.62 -12.02 21.93
CA ARG A 377 4.57 -12.72 22.79
C ARG A 377 4.63 -12.04 24.15
N PHE A 378 4.21 -12.76 25.19
CA PHE A 378 4.35 -12.32 26.56
C PHE A 378 5.59 -12.96 27.18
N GLN A 379 6.54 -12.14 27.63
CA GLN A 379 7.69 -12.58 28.42
C GLN A 379 7.63 -11.84 29.76
N GLN A 380 7.47 -12.60 30.84
CA GLN A 380 7.40 -12.03 32.18
C GLN A 380 8.74 -11.36 32.53
N ARG A 381 8.69 -10.09 32.95
CA ARG A 381 9.89 -9.41 33.44
C ARG A 381 10.22 -9.87 34.87
N PRO A 382 11.49 -9.85 35.30
CA PRO A 382 11.88 -10.30 36.65
C PRO A 382 11.13 -9.59 37.79
N ASN A 383 10.71 -8.34 37.58
CA ASN A 383 10.05 -7.51 38.58
C ASN A 383 8.51 -7.52 38.47
N GLU A 384 7.94 -8.33 37.56
CA GLU A 384 6.49 -8.43 37.37
C GLU A 384 5.88 -9.56 38.21
N ARG A 385 4.66 -9.31 38.73
CA ARG A 385 3.91 -10.32 39.47
C ARG A 385 3.63 -11.55 38.59
N PRO A 386 3.74 -12.78 39.14
CA PRO A 386 3.45 -14.00 38.39
C PRO A 386 2.00 -14.03 37.91
N ARG A 387 1.78 -14.58 36.71
CA ARG A 387 0.43 -14.76 36.16
C ARG A 387 -0.36 -15.74 37.01
N LEU A 388 -1.64 -15.43 37.19
CA LEU A 388 -2.58 -16.30 37.87
C LEU A 388 -2.75 -17.63 37.12
N VAL A 389 -2.61 -18.73 37.83
CA VAL A 389 -2.95 -20.06 37.33
C VAL A 389 -4.41 -20.34 37.67
N VAL A 390 -5.25 -20.47 36.65
CA VAL A 390 -6.67 -20.80 36.80
C VAL A 390 -6.87 -22.21 36.23
N LEU A 391 -7.40 -23.10 37.06
CA LEU A 391 -7.72 -24.46 36.66
C LEU A 391 -9.20 -24.55 36.31
N ILE A 392 -9.52 -25.07 35.13
CA ILE A 392 -10.87 -25.24 34.61
C ILE A 392 -11.00 -26.66 34.07
N GLY A 393 -12.13 -27.32 34.30
CA GLY A 393 -12.43 -28.65 33.78
C GLY A 393 -13.78 -29.17 34.28
N SER A 394 -14.12 -30.39 33.90
CA SER A 394 -15.43 -31.00 34.21
C SER A 394 -15.57 -31.40 35.68
N LEU A 395 -16.82 -31.48 36.15
CA LEU A 395 -17.18 -32.04 37.45
C LEU A 395 -16.71 -33.50 37.51
N GLY A 396 -15.64 -33.77 38.24
CA GLY A 396 -15.01 -35.10 38.34
C GLY A 396 -13.52 -35.14 38.00
N ALA A 397 -12.98 -34.10 37.35
CA ALA A 397 -11.57 -34.03 36.93
C ALA A 397 -10.55 -33.82 38.08
N ARG A 398 -10.95 -34.07 39.35
CA ARG A 398 -10.11 -33.95 40.57
C ARG A 398 -9.26 -32.66 40.64
N ILE A 399 -9.75 -31.58 40.05
CA ILE A 399 -9.04 -30.30 39.91
C ILE A 399 -8.67 -29.73 41.29
N ASN A 400 -9.53 -29.94 42.27
CA ASN A 400 -9.28 -29.51 43.65
C ASN A 400 -8.14 -30.30 44.30
N GLU A 401 -8.02 -31.61 44.03
CA GLU A 401 -6.91 -32.43 44.52
C GLU A 401 -5.59 -31.97 43.90
N LEU A 402 -5.58 -31.71 42.58
CA LEU A 402 -4.41 -31.18 41.88
C LEU A 402 -4.00 -29.81 42.42
N LYS A 403 -4.97 -28.91 42.64
CA LYS A 403 -4.72 -27.59 43.23
C LYS A 403 -4.05 -27.71 44.60
N GLN A 404 -4.58 -28.56 45.48
CA GLN A 404 -4.01 -28.76 46.81
C GLN A 404 -2.61 -29.37 46.74
N ARG A 405 -2.39 -30.35 45.86
CA ARG A 405 -1.08 -30.98 45.66
C ARG A 405 -0.02 -29.98 45.18
N VAL A 406 -0.33 -29.16 44.18
CA VAL A 406 0.60 -28.15 43.63
C VAL A 406 1.00 -27.12 44.70
N ILE A 407 0.06 -26.71 45.55
CA ILE A 407 0.33 -25.77 46.65
C ILE A 407 1.17 -26.46 47.74
N ALA A 408 0.85 -27.70 48.10
CA ALA A 408 1.57 -28.45 49.12
C ALA A 408 3.02 -28.77 48.72
N GLU A 409 3.26 -29.10 47.45
CA GLU A 409 4.60 -29.39 46.93
C GLU A 409 5.45 -28.12 46.75
N ASN A 410 4.82 -26.97 46.50
CA ASN A 410 5.53 -25.71 46.21
C ASN A 410 4.90 -24.50 46.96
N PRO A 411 4.90 -24.50 48.31
CA PRO A 411 4.20 -23.50 49.11
C PRO A 411 4.80 -22.09 48.99
N HIS A 412 6.09 -22.00 48.63
CA HIS A 412 6.78 -20.72 48.45
C HIS A 412 6.44 -20.02 47.12
N ARG A 413 5.80 -20.72 46.18
CA ARG A 413 5.52 -20.22 44.82
C ARG A 413 4.03 -20.05 44.54
N TYR A 414 3.17 -20.81 45.20
CA TYR A 414 1.73 -20.83 44.93
C TYR A 414 0.91 -20.57 46.20
N ALA A 415 -0.11 -19.73 46.06
CA ALA A 415 -1.06 -19.43 47.13
C ALA A 415 -2.48 -19.26 46.55
N VAL A 416 -3.50 -19.37 47.40
CA VAL A 416 -4.90 -19.18 47.01
C VAL A 416 -5.33 -17.74 47.27
N ALA A 417 -6.07 -17.16 46.32
CA ALA A 417 -6.70 -15.85 46.54
C ALA A 417 -7.73 -15.93 47.67
N VAL A 418 -7.67 -14.99 48.61
CA VAL A 418 -8.60 -14.93 49.75
C VAL A 418 -9.99 -14.46 49.24
N PRO A 419 -11.03 -15.30 49.32
CA PRO A 419 -12.36 -14.91 48.87
C PRO A 419 -12.99 -13.92 49.86
N ARG A 420 -13.64 -12.87 49.35
CA ARG A 420 -14.45 -11.97 50.19
C ARG A 420 -15.77 -12.66 50.50
N LYS A 421 -16.11 -12.80 51.78
CA LYS A 421 -17.46 -13.16 52.22
C LYS A 421 -18.24 -11.87 52.49
N ALA A 422 -19.48 -11.79 52.02
CA ALA A 422 -20.35 -10.68 52.36
C ALA A 422 -20.61 -10.69 53.88
N PRO A 423 -20.54 -9.54 54.58
CA PRO A 423 -21.05 -9.44 55.94
C PRO A 423 -22.55 -9.74 55.89
N PHE A 424 -22.98 -10.68 56.72
CA PHE A 424 -24.38 -11.07 56.88
C PHE A 424 -25.20 -9.96 57.53
#